data_AF-A0A382LUM0-F1
#
_entry.id   AF-A0A382LUM0-F1
#
_cell.length_a   1.000
_cell.length_b   1.000
_cell.length_c   1.000
_cell.angle_alpha   90.00
_cell.angle_beta   90.00
_cell.angle_gamma   90.00
#
_symmetry.space_group_name_H-M   'P 1'
#
loop_
_entity.id
_entity.type
_entity.pdbx_description
1 polymer ?
#
loop_
_entity_poly.entity_id
_entity_poly.type
_entity_poly.pdbx_seq_one_letter_code
_entity_poly.pdbx_strand_id
1 'polypeptide(L)'
;ASAWWNNSRNPRAPLGSPERFCVLYPHYVINGMSFLDKGDIYYEEKDGQPLADSKGGPRGPWMREFPEFGRVGALQDRNTLLLTYAGRPGMHRAKFVKDKVQRASAAMFLFRWTDGTDGLFVNREPVRSLPRKLAPGDWWFIEDGDVYAAVRPLEATRLRGGKTMLEKRTRHVVLYQDNVAANNITGIADADWIKARSGFVVEMGDKSEFGSFAAFQDKILAGKVTADEADGFTRHIAYERDDRRLDMRWHAYTEEYATRKINGRDDPWPQFLQSPEFAVSNSGRLAVKDATLTITPGKSSWLLSCEPSRTWVAYQPNADAALPLTLECPAGRVTCEGFPLGKLAVTQTADGGVKIDVDAEPSVLKLESKATAVSASFNGTAAETTRDAAGNWI
;
A
#
# COMPACT_ATOMS: atom_id res chain seq x y z
N ALA A 1 -2.20 5.10 -3.19
CA ALA A 1 -2.41 3.90 -2.35
C ALA A 1 -2.04 2.65 -3.13
N SER A 2 -0.93 2.00 -2.81
CA SER A 2 -0.61 0.71 -3.41
C SER A 2 0.27 -0.11 -2.46
N ALA A 3 -0.12 -1.35 -2.21
CA ALA A 3 0.57 -2.32 -1.36
C ALA A 3 1.59 -3.14 -2.18
N TRP A 4 2.79 -3.44 -1.64
CA TRP A 4 3.83 -4.16 -2.42
C TRP A 4 4.86 -4.95 -1.59
N TRP A 5 4.72 -6.26 -1.52
CA TRP A 5 5.62 -7.18 -0.80
C TRP A 5 7.11 -7.15 -1.24
N ASN A 6 8.05 -7.31 -0.27
CA ASN A 6 9.45 -7.67 -0.58
C ASN A 6 10.19 -8.60 0.43
N ASN A 7 11.22 -9.27 -0.11
CA ASN A 7 12.08 -10.40 0.27
C ASN A 7 13.31 -10.02 1.16
N SER A 8 13.79 -10.97 1.97
CA SER A 8 14.46 -10.82 3.28
C SER A 8 16.00 -11.00 3.32
N ARG A 9 16.78 -10.61 2.30
CA ARG A 9 18.12 -11.23 2.10
C ARG A 9 19.38 -10.55 2.69
N ASN A 10 19.40 -9.34 3.25
CA ASN A 10 20.65 -8.82 3.86
C ASN A 10 20.48 -7.82 5.04
N PRO A 11 20.44 -8.30 6.30
CA PRO A 11 20.30 -7.45 7.48
C PRO A 11 21.56 -6.65 7.86
N ARG A 12 22.69 -6.81 7.15
CA ARG A 12 23.95 -6.14 7.50
C ARG A 12 24.23 -4.86 6.72
N ALA A 13 23.50 -4.58 5.63
CA ALA A 13 23.69 -3.33 4.89
C ALA A 13 23.11 -2.12 5.67
N PRO A 14 23.54 -0.87 5.42
CA PRO A 14 23.00 0.31 6.08
C PRO A 14 21.48 0.49 5.84
N LEU A 15 20.75 0.99 6.85
CA LEU A 15 19.35 1.44 6.69
C LEU A 15 19.30 2.52 5.59
N GLY A 16 18.43 2.36 4.59
CA GLY A 16 18.35 3.26 3.43
C GLY A 16 19.27 2.91 2.24
N SER A 17 20.11 1.88 2.34
CA SER A 17 20.99 1.47 1.22
C SER A 17 20.25 0.64 0.16
N PRO A 18 20.61 0.76 -1.15
CA PRO A 18 20.10 -0.07 -2.23
C PRO A 18 20.19 -1.58 -1.99
N GLU A 19 21.14 -2.05 -1.18
CA GLU A 19 21.33 -3.46 -0.83
C GLU A 19 20.34 -3.98 0.24
N ARG A 20 19.77 -3.07 1.06
CA ARG A 20 18.54 -3.32 1.84
C ARG A 20 17.27 -2.97 1.06
N PHE A 21 17.41 -2.31 -0.08
CA PHE A 21 16.33 -1.77 -0.89
C PHE A 21 16.00 -2.73 -2.04
N CYS A 22 14.99 -3.56 -1.83
CA CYS A 22 14.24 -4.12 -2.93
C CYS A 22 12.77 -3.73 -2.75
N VAL A 23 12.17 -3.21 -3.81
CA VAL A 23 10.73 -3.18 -4.10
C VAL A 23 9.81 -2.73 -2.94
N LEU A 24 9.84 -1.41 -2.68
CA LEU A 24 8.70 -0.50 -2.47
C LEU A 24 7.36 -1.03 -1.91
N TYR A 25 7.29 -1.72 -0.75
CA TYR A 25 6.09 -1.52 0.10
C TYR A 25 6.12 -0.05 0.49
N PRO A 26 5.06 0.76 0.28
CA PRO A 26 5.04 2.05 0.94
C PRO A 26 5.26 1.77 2.42
N HIS A 27 6.03 2.62 3.07
CA HIS A 27 6.06 2.72 4.53
C HIS A 27 4.68 3.14 5.11
N TYR A 28 3.61 3.04 4.30
CA TYR A 28 2.23 3.43 4.51
C TYR A 28 1.32 2.44 3.79
N VAL A 29 0.87 1.39 4.47
CA VAL A 29 -0.38 0.77 4.03
C VAL A 29 -1.50 1.70 4.41
N ILE A 30 -2.26 2.09 3.41
CA ILE A 30 -3.59 2.62 3.62
C ILE A 30 -4.49 1.39 3.54
N ASN A 31 -4.69 0.72 4.67
CA ASN A 31 -5.79 -0.22 4.74
C ASN A 31 -7.01 0.58 5.14
N GLY A 32 -8.02 0.54 4.26
CA GLY A 32 -9.38 0.67 4.70
C GLY A 32 -9.66 -0.18 5.92
N MET A 33 -10.54 0.28 6.82
CA MET A 33 -10.86 -0.31 8.13
C MET A 33 -10.23 -1.68 8.31
N SER A 34 -9.14 -1.72 9.06
CA SER A 34 -8.83 -2.93 9.79
C SER A 34 -9.99 -3.09 10.75
N PHE A 35 -10.90 -3.99 10.41
CA PHE A 35 -12.02 -4.21 11.29
C PHE A 35 -11.54 -4.74 12.63
N LEU A 36 -10.39 -5.43 12.75
CA LEU A 36 -10.10 -6.19 13.94
C LEU A 36 -8.61 -6.49 14.14
N ASP A 37 -8.20 -6.59 15.41
CA ASP A 37 -7.05 -7.41 15.81
C ASP A 37 -7.34 -8.86 15.37
N LYS A 38 -6.38 -9.53 14.69
CA LYS A 38 -6.54 -10.94 14.26
C LYS A 38 -6.80 -11.87 15.45
N GLY A 39 -6.47 -11.45 16.68
CA GLY A 39 -6.83 -12.13 17.92
C GLY A 39 -8.33 -12.24 18.20
N ASP A 40 -9.16 -11.35 17.61
CA ASP A 40 -10.56 -11.13 18.00
C ASP A 40 -11.57 -11.26 16.84
N ILE A 41 -11.19 -11.87 15.70
CA ILE A 41 -12.09 -12.08 14.56
C ILE A 41 -12.77 -13.44 14.60
N TYR A 42 -14.10 -13.43 14.68
CA TYR A 42 -14.93 -14.62 14.58
C TYR A 42 -15.94 -14.44 13.43
N TYR A 43 -16.03 -15.42 12.54
CA TYR A 43 -17.02 -15.46 11.46
C TYR A 43 -18.07 -16.52 11.76
N GLU A 44 -19.31 -16.27 11.33
CA GLU A 44 -20.44 -17.16 11.60
C GLU A 44 -20.28 -18.56 10.96
N GLU A 45 -19.52 -18.68 9.88
CA GLU A 45 -19.50 -19.88 9.01
C GLU A 45 -18.65 -21.08 9.52
N LYS A 46 -18.18 -21.06 10.79
CA LYS A 46 -17.53 -22.21 11.45
C LYS A 46 -17.79 -22.25 12.97
N ASP A 47 -19.04 -22.36 13.41
CA ASP A 47 -19.41 -22.52 14.84
C ASP A 47 -18.69 -21.52 15.79
N GLY A 48 -18.51 -20.28 15.34
CA GLY A 48 -17.83 -19.24 16.13
C GLY A 48 -16.33 -19.47 16.35
N GLN A 49 -15.65 -20.25 15.51
CA GLN A 49 -14.18 -20.36 15.45
C GLN A 49 -13.58 -19.21 14.60
N PRO A 50 -12.36 -18.72 14.92
CA PRO A 50 -11.65 -17.76 14.08
C PRO A 50 -11.32 -18.38 12.71
N LEU A 51 -11.28 -17.56 11.66
CA LEU A 51 -10.95 -18.05 10.31
C LEU A 51 -9.52 -18.63 10.33
N ALA A 52 -9.40 -19.95 10.21
CA ALA A 52 -8.21 -20.55 9.61
C ALA A 52 -8.33 -20.28 8.11
N ASP A 53 -7.65 -19.25 7.59
CA ASP A 53 -7.49 -19.18 6.15
C ASP A 53 -6.63 -20.37 5.72
N SER A 54 -7.06 -21.09 4.70
CA SER A 54 -6.34 -22.27 4.18
C SER A 54 -4.93 -21.96 3.68
N LYS A 55 -4.56 -20.66 3.63
CA LYS A 55 -3.27 -20.16 3.16
C LYS A 55 -2.34 -19.68 4.27
N GLY A 56 -2.84 -19.19 5.41
CA GLY A 56 -2.03 -18.53 6.45
C GLY A 56 -1.92 -19.26 7.78
N GLY A 57 -2.59 -20.40 7.92
CA GLY A 57 -2.48 -21.26 9.09
C GLY A 57 -2.96 -20.59 10.39
N PRO A 58 -2.85 -21.29 11.53
CA PRO A 58 -3.11 -20.70 12.84
C PRO A 58 -1.99 -19.72 13.19
N ARG A 59 -2.35 -18.47 13.54
CA ARG A 59 -1.48 -17.46 14.18
C ARG A 59 -0.03 -17.42 13.64
N GLY A 60 0.19 -16.66 12.58
CA GLY A 60 1.53 -16.37 12.04
C GLY A 60 1.83 -14.87 11.95
N PRO A 61 3.05 -14.41 12.26
CA PRO A 61 3.45 -12.99 12.27
C PRO A 61 3.56 -12.32 10.88
N TRP A 62 3.10 -13.00 9.83
CA TRP A 62 3.45 -12.64 8.45
C TRP A 62 2.30 -12.57 7.45
N MET A 63 1.05 -12.88 7.82
CA MET A 63 -0.04 -12.92 6.83
C MET A 63 -1.33 -12.22 7.31
N ARG A 64 -1.70 -11.18 6.54
CA ARG A 64 -3.00 -10.49 6.51
C ARG A 64 -3.52 -10.13 7.91
N GLU A 65 -2.78 -9.29 8.63
CA GLU A 65 -3.23 -8.76 9.93
C GLU A 65 -4.52 -7.93 9.82
N PHE A 66 -4.85 -7.43 8.61
CA PHE A 66 -5.96 -6.51 8.39
C PHE A 66 -6.72 -6.86 7.11
N PRO A 67 -7.80 -7.63 7.18
CA PRO A 67 -8.68 -7.82 6.03
C PRO A 67 -9.44 -6.51 5.73
N GLU A 68 -9.41 -6.05 4.47
CA GLU A 68 -10.00 -4.78 4.03
C GLU A 68 -11.48 -4.92 3.70
N PHE A 69 -12.32 -4.09 4.31
CA PHE A 69 -13.79 -4.19 4.19
C PHE A 69 -14.47 -2.83 4.07
N GLY A 70 -14.06 -1.98 3.13
CA GLY A 70 -14.81 -0.76 2.91
C GLY A 70 -14.35 0.02 1.71
N ARG A 71 -14.76 1.28 1.69
CA ARG A 71 -14.73 2.12 0.50
C ARG A 71 -13.79 3.29 0.72
N VAL A 72 -13.08 3.64 -0.33
CA VAL A 72 -12.05 4.69 -0.29
C VAL A 72 -12.40 5.77 -1.31
N GLY A 73 -12.44 7.01 -0.84
CA GLY A 73 -12.32 8.19 -1.69
C GLY A 73 -10.87 8.70 -1.60
N ALA A 74 -10.25 8.97 -2.75
CA ALA A 74 -8.86 9.41 -2.82
C ALA A 74 -8.66 10.52 -3.85
N LEU A 75 -7.83 11.48 -3.50
CA LEU A 75 -7.35 12.54 -4.37
C LEU A 75 -5.86 12.76 -4.11
N GLN A 76 -5.04 12.65 -5.15
CA GLN A 76 -3.59 12.76 -5.04
C GLN A 76 -3.05 13.82 -6.00
N ASP A 77 -2.18 14.69 -5.50
CA ASP A 77 -1.32 15.55 -6.32
C ASP A 77 0.13 15.35 -5.89
N ARG A 78 0.97 14.89 -6.82
CA ARG A 78 2.38 14.55 -6.59
C ARG A 78 2.54 13.69 -5.32
N ASN A 79 3.18 14.24 -4.30
CA ASN A 79 3.52 13.64 -3.01
C ASN A 79 2.48 13.86 -1.89
N THR A 80 1.35 14.50 -2.18
CA THR A 80 0.25 14.69 -1.22
C THR A 80 -0.96 13.86 -1.62
N LEU A 81 -1.54 13.15 -0.65
CA LEU A 81 -2.73 12.33 -0.80
C LEU A 81 -3.77 12.74 0.24
N LEU A 82 -4.97 13.05 -0.23
CA LEU A 82 -6.19 13.03 0.57
C LEU A 82 -6.85 11.69 0.46
N LEU A 83 -7.24 11.17 1.62
CA LEU A 83 -7.91 9.89 1.73
C LEU A 83 -9.09 9.99 2.69
N THR A 84 -10.26 9.58 2.24
CA THR A 84 -11.39 9.25 3.10
C THR A 84 -11.71 7.77 3.02
N TYR A 85 -12.17 7.24 4.12
CA TYR A 85 -12.55 5.86 4.28
C TYR A 85 -13.92 5.74 4.91
N ALA A 86 -14.76 4.87 4.35
CA ALA A 86 -16.05 4.49 4.88
C ALA A 86 -16.13 2.98 5.10
N GLY A 87 -16.66 2.55 6.24
CA GLY A 87 -16.79 1.13 6.57
C GLY A 87 -17.87 0.42 5.77
N ARG A 88 -17.62 -0.84 5.43
CA ARG A 88 -18.64 -1.76 4.90
C ARG A 88 -18.65 -3.04 5.77
N PRO A 89 -19.60 -3.18 6.71
CA PRO A 89 -19.67 -4.38 7.54
C PRO A 89 -20.02 -5.61 6.67
N GLY A 90 -19.15 -6.61 6.68
CA GLY A 90 -19.38 -7.91 6.01
C GLY A 90 -18.60 -8.09 4.70
N MET A 91 -18.08 -9.30 4.50
CA MET A 91 -17.45 -9.71 3.24
C MET A 91 -18.50 -10.07 2.18
N HIS A 92 -18.07 -10.11 0.91
CA HIS A 92 -18.75 -10.89 -0.13
C HIS A 92 -18.87 -12.39 0.19
N ARG A 93 -18.22 -12.91 1.25
CA ARG A 93 -18.11 -14.34 1.58
C ARG A 93 -18.18 -14.71 3.07
N ALA A 94 -18.45 -13.77 4.00
CA ALA A 94 -18.59 -14.08 5.43
C ALA A 94 -19.20 -12.92 6.25
N LYS A 95 -20.01 -13.27 7.27
CA LYS A 95 -20.57 -12.33 8.27
C LYS A 95 -19.75 -12.33 9.56
N PHE A 96 -19.58 -11.16 10.17
CA PHE A 96 -18.95 -11.02 11.48
C PHE A 96 -19.87 -11.50 12.60
N VAL A 97 -19.29 -12.16 13.61
CA VAL A 97 -19.93 -12.39 14.91
C VAL A 97 -19.87 -11.07 15.70
N LYS A 98 -20.89 -10.22 15.49
CA LYS A 98 -20.92 -8.80 15.91
C LYS A 98 -20.66 -8.57 17.42
N ASP A 99 -21.07 -9.50 18.27
CA ASP A 99 -20.90 -9.45 19.72
C ASP A 99 -19.46 -9.69 20.19
N LYS A 100 -18.57 -10.16 19.31
CA LYS A 100 -17.15 -10.38 19.61
C LYS A 100 -16.21 -9.31 19.03
N VAL A 101 -16.72 -8.43 18.16
CA VAL A 101 -15.89 -7.38 17.51
C VAL A 101 -15.79 -6.15 18.43
N GLN A 102 -14.62 -5.92 19.03
CA GLN A 102 -14.44 -4.90 20.07
C GLN A 102 -13.87 -3.57 19.56
N ARG A 103 -13.14 -3.59 18.45
CA ARG A 103 -12.52 -2.40 17.86
C ARG A 103 -12.88 -2.33 16.39
N ALA A 104 -12.96 -1.15 15.80
CA ALA A 104 -13.06 -0.98 14.35
C ALA A 104 -12.44 0.38 13.98
N SER A 105 -11.43 0.39 13.12
CA SER A 105 -10.57 1.57 12.92
C SER A 105 -10.07 1.70 11.50
N ALA A 106 -9.98 2.92 10.97
CA ALA A 106 -9.07 3.18 9.86
C ALA A 106 -7.64 3.23 10.39
N ALA A 107 -6.65 2.80 9.61
CA ALA A 107 -5.29 2.72 10.12
C ALA A 107 -4.22 2.94 9.04
N MET A 108 -3.11 3.54 9.47
CA MET A 108 -1.89 3.74 8.68
C MET A 108 -0.76 2.95 9.31
N PHE A 109 -0.06 2.16 8.50
CA PHE A 109 0.91 1.18 8.98
C PHE A 109 2.32 1.54 8.51
N LEU A 110 3.24 1.65 9.46
CA LEU A 110 4.67 1.72 9.23
C LEU A 110 5.32 0.40 9.63
N PHE A 111 5.91 -0.30 8.66
CA PHE A 111 6.74 -1.48 8.97
C PHE A 111 8.12 -1.04 9.49
N ARG A 112 8.63 -1.76 10.49
CA ARG A 112 9.94 -1.53 11.11
C ARG A 112 10.76 -2.82 11.12
N TRP A 113 11.93 -2.78 10.49
CA TRP A 113 12.91 -3.87 10.57
C TRP A 113 13.58 -3.96 11.93
N THR A 114 13.82 -2.79 12.54
CA THR A 114 14.38 -2.67 13.88
C THR A 114 13.32 -2.08 14.80
N ASP A 115 13.09 -2.79 15.90
CA ASP A 115 12.24 -2.31 16.98
C ASP A 115 12.71 -0.94 17.48
N GLY A 116 11.77 -0.05 17.78
CA GLY A 116 12.08 1.26 18.34
C GLY A 116 11.16 2.35 17.82
N THR A 117 11.38 3.56 18.33
CA THR A 117 10.62 4.77 17.98
C THR A 117 11.50 5.83 17.32
N ASP A 118 12.75 5.48 17.00
CA ASP A 118 13.69 6.37 16.32
C ASP A 118 13.16 6.79 14.95
N GLY A 119 13.23 8.09 14.68
CA GLY A 119 12.67 8.72 13.48
C GLY A 119 11.17 9.00 13.55
N LEU A 120 10.48 8.69 14.66
CA LEU A 120 9.05 8.94 14.80
C LEU A 120 8.80 10.20 15.64
N PHE A 121 7.91 11.06 15.16
CA PHE A 121 7.54 12.29 15.86
C PHE A 121 6.03 12.51 15.81
N VAL A 122 5.47 13.11 16.86
CA VAL A 122 4.15 13.74 16.83
C VAL A 122 4.38 15.24 16.78
N ASN A 123 3.99 15.87 15.68
CA ASN A 123 4.44 17.21 15.30
C ASN A 123 5.97 17.27 15.35
N ARG A 124 6.55 18.06 16.27
CA ARG A 124 8.00 18.16 16.50
C ARG A 124 8.50 17.31 17.67
N GLU A 125 7.60 16.70 18.44
CA GLU A 125 7.98 15.94 19.63
C GLU A 125 8.39 14.52 19.24
N PRO A 126 9.60 14.07 19.58
CA PRO A 126 9.99 12.68 19.36
C PRO A 126 9.07 11.73 20.12
N VAL A 127 8.59 10.68 19.47
CA VAL A 127 7.86 9.61 20.15
C VAL A 127 8.88 8.83 20.97
N ARG A 128 8.77 8.88 22.30
CA ARG A 128 9.68 8.16 23.21
C ARG A 128 9.17 6.77 23.60
N SER A 129 7.87 6.53 23.48
CA SER A 129 7.23 5.29 23.84
C SER A 129 5.91 5.10 23.10
N LEU A 130 5.49 3.84 22.99
CA LEU A 130 4.18 3.43 22.46
C LEU A 130 3.42 2.67 23.55
N PRO A 131 2.09 2.78 23.64
CA PRO A 131 1.23 3.54 22.74
C PRO A 131 1.26 5.06 23.00
N ARG A 132 1.04 5.87 21.96
CA ARG A 132 1.00 7.35 22.04
C ARG A 132 -0.30 7.88 21.43
N LYS A 133 -1.05 8.67 22.19
CA LYS A 133 -2.27 9.32 21.71
C LYS A 133 -1.93 10.56 20.87
N LEU A 134 -2.69 10.77 19.80
CA LEU A 134 -2.68 12.01 19.00
C LEU A 134 -3.92 12.85 19.33
N ALA A 135 -3.74 14.17 19.41
CA ALA A 135 -4.81 15.14 19.45
C ALA A 135 -5.34 15.44 18.04
N PRO A 136 -6.58 15.96 17.90
CA PRO A 136 -7.08 16.43 16.61
C PRO A 136 -6.13 17.47 16.00
N GLY A 137 -5.76 17.28 14.74
CA GLY A 137 -4.84 18.17 14.01
C GLY A 137 -3.35 17.81 14.14
N ASP A 138 -2.98 16.90 15.04
CA ASP A 138 -1.61 16.41 15.13
C ASP A 138 -1.19 15.68 13.85
N TRP A 139 0.09 15.83 13.52
CA TRP A 139 0.75 15.07 12.47
C TRP A 139 1.64 13.99 13.09
N TRP A 140 1.59 12.78 12.54
CA TRP A 140 2.61 11.77 12.75
C TRP A 140 3.68 11.90 11.66
N PHE A 141 4.90 12.29 12.05
CA PHE A 141 6.03 12.40 11.15
C PHE A 141 6.98 11.20 11.29
N ILE A 142 7.56 10.82 10.17
CA ILE A 142 8.52 9.73 10.05
C ILE A 142 9.72 10.22 9.25
N GLU A 143 10.89 10.10 9.85
CA GLU A 143 12.21 10.26 9.24
C GLU A 143 12.83 8.88 9.05
N ASP A 144 13.13 8.50 7.81
CA ASP A 144 13.82 7.26 7.49
C ASP A 144 14.92 7.51 6.45
N GLY A 145 16.12 7.81 6.96
CA GLY A 145 17.26 8.18 6.14
C GLY A 145 16.98 9.47 5.36
N ASP A 146 17.02 9.38 4.04
CA ASP A 146 16.74 10.51 3.15
C ASP A 146 15.26 10.64 2.77
N VAL A 147 14.39 9.75 3.24
CA VAL A 147 12.94 9.77 2.95
C VAL A 147 12.16 10.23 4.18
N TYR A 148 11.22 11.14 3.95
CA TYR A 148 10.36 11.71 4.97
C TYR A 148 8.90 11.46 4.62
N ALA A 149 8.07 11.29 5.64
CA ALA A 149 6.64 11.37 5.42
C ALA A 149 5.87 11.78 6.67
N ALA A 150 4.64 12.22 6.43
CA ALA A 150 3.78 12.83 7.42
C ALA A 150 2.35 12.34 7.19
N VAL A 151 1.68 11.97 8.28
CA VAL A 151 0.31 11.48 8.26
C VAL A 151 -0.50 12.27 9.27
N ARG A 152 -1.54 12.96 8.79
CA ARG A 152 -2.51 13.64 9.64
C ARG A 152 -3.85 12.91 9.59
N PRO A 153 -4.32 12.34 10.71
CA PRO A 153 -5.69 11.89 10.83
C PRO A 153 -6.67 13.05 10.58
N LEU A 154 -7.68 12.79 9.76
CA LEU A 154 -8.84 13.65 9.59
C LEU A 154 -9.82 13.47 10.77
N GLU A 155 -10.97 14.14 10.74
CA GLU A 155 -12.01 13.92 11.74
C GLU A 155 -12.59 12.50 11.61
N ALA A 156 -12.85 11.88 12.77
CA ALA A 156 -13.45 10.55 12.88
C ALA A 156 -14.82 10.64 13.54
N THR A 157 -15.79 9.85 13.08
CA THR A 157 -17.14 9.85 13.68
C THR A 157 -17.16 9.25 15.09
N ARG A 158 -16.31 8.24 15.36
CA ARG A 158 -16.26 7.56 16.67
C ARG A 158 -17.62 7.02 17.11
N LEU A 159 -18.26 6.25 16.21
CA LEU A 159 -19.57 5.61 16.38
C LEU A 159 -19.80 5.04 17.79
N ARG A 160 -18.79 4.42 18.40
CA ARG A 160 -18.88 3.89 19.75
C ARG A 160 -17.54 4.00 20.47
N GLY A 161 -17.19 5.22 20.84
CA GLY A 161 -15.93 5.54 21.51
C GLY A 161 -14.73 5.47 20.57
N GLY A 162 -13.53 5.44 21.15
CA GLY A 162 -12.29 5.33 20.39
C GLY A 162 -11.37 6.56 20.50
N LYS A 163 -10.13 6.35 20.08
CA LYS A 163 -9.08 7.37 20.08
C LYS A 163 -8.30 7.29 18.78
N THR A 164 -7.43 8.29 18.60
CA THR A 164 -6.39 8.24 17.59
C THR A 164 -5.08 7.93 18.28
N MET A 165 -4.44 6.81 17.92
CA MET A 165 -3.34 6.22 18.69
C MET A 165 -2.26 5.67 17.76
N LEU A 166 -1.00 5.94 18.07
CA LEU A 166 0.14 5.16 17.62
C LEU A 166 0.33 3.97 18.55
N GLU A 167 0.41 2.76 17.99
CA GLU A 167 0.58 1.51 18.73
C GLU A 167 1.61 0.60 18.03
N LYS A 168 2.39 -0.16 18.80
CA LYS A 168 3.25 -1.20 18.25
C LYS A 168 2.44 -2.48 18.03
N ARG A 169 2.59 -3.11 16.87
CA ARG A 169 1.99 -4.41 16.51
C ARG A 169 3.03 -5.29 15.84
N THR A 170 3.52 -6.32 16.51
CA THR A 170 4.55 -7.22 15.96
C THR A 170 5.76 -6.42 15.44
N ARG A 171 5.87 -6.21 14.12
CA ARG A 171 6.91 -5.42 13.42
C ARG A 171 6.40 -4.10 12.82
N HIS A 172 5.21 -3.68 13.20
CA HIS A 172 4.57 -2.45 12.72
C HIS A 172 4.43 -1.42 13.84
N VAL A 173 4.49 -0.15 13.47
CA VAL A 173 3.88 0.94 14.20
C VAL A 173 2.63 1.34 13.44
N VAL A 174 1.49 1.38 14.13
CA VAL A 174 0.18 1.60 13.52
C VAL A 174 -0.42 2.86 14.10
N LEU A 175 -0.78 3.80 13.23
CA LEU A 175 -1.66 4.91 13.57
C LEU A 175 -3.10 4.47 13.36
N TYR A 176 -3.77 4.13 14.44
CA TYR A 176 -5.19 3.84 14.46
C TYR A 176 -6.00 5.13 14.59
N GLN A 177 -7.11 5.18 13.85
CA GLN A 177 -8.20 6.13 14.00
C GLN A 177 -9.49 5.32 14.23
N ASP A 178 -9.84 5.15 15.51
CA ASP A 178 -10.96 4.28 15.90
C ASP A 178 -12.32 4.91 15.57
N ASN A 179 -13.23 4.12 15.00
CA ASN A 179 -14.67 4.40 15.03
C ASN A 179 -15.36 3.66 16.17
N VAL A 180 -14.83 2.51 16.56
CA VAL A 180 -15.33 1.73 17.70
C VAL A 180 -14.15 1.29 18.54
N ALA A 181 -14.25 1.49 19.85
CA ALA A 181 -13.41 0.85 20.85
C ALA A 181 -14.30 0.57 22.07
N ALA A 182 -14.99 -0.57 22.04
CA ALA A 182 -16.07 -0.93 22.96
C ALA A 182 -16.17 -2.46 23.12
N ASN A 183 -17.15 -2.94 23.88
CA ASN A 183 -17.31 -4.38 24.13
C ASN A 183 -17.82 -5.16 22.90
N ASN A 184 -18.51 -4.50 21.96
CA ASN A 184 -18.97 -5.09 20.69
C ASN A 184 -19.44 -4.03 19.68
N ILE A 185 -19.76 -4.47 18.45
CA ILE A 185 -20.40 -3.66 17.41
C ILE A 185 -21.91 -3.91 17.26
N THR A 186 -22.52 -4.70 18.15
CA THR A 186 -23.96 -5.03 18.09
C THR A 186 -24.81 -3.76 18.11
N GLY A 187 -25.81 -3.68 17.23
CA GLY A 187 -26.72 -2.54 17.13
C GLY A 187 -26.21 -1.34 16.32
N ILE A 188 -25.00 -1.39 15.75
CA ILE A 188 -24.58 -0.39 14.75
C ILE A 188 -25.21 -0.77 13.41
N ALA A 189 -25.99 0.13 12.82
CA ALA A 189 -26.63 -0.10 11.53
C ALA A 189 -25.62 0.00 10.38
N ASP A 190 -25.87 -0.71 9.27
CA ASP A 190 -24.98 -0.69 8.10
C ASP A 190 -24.84 0.73 7.52
N ALA A 191 -25.92 1.52 7.55
CA ALA A 191 -25.88 2.92 7.13
C ALA A 191 -24.93 3.76 8.00
N ASP A 192 -24.82 3.49 9.29
CA ASP A 192 -23.94 4.24 10.21
C ASP A 192 -22.47 3.96 9.92
N TRP A 193 -22.14 2.72 9.51
CA TRP A 193 -20.79 2.37 9.06
C TRP A 193 -20.36 3.12 7.81
N ILE A 194 -21.27 3.27 6.85
CA ILE A 194 -20.99 3.98 5.60
C ILE A 194 -20.87 5.49 5.84
N LYS A 195 -21.64 6.03 6.80
CA LYS A 195 -21.58 7.44 7.21
C LYS A 195 -20.40 7.75 8.16
N ALA A 196 -19.75 6.72 8.71
CA ALA A 196 -18.63 6.91 9.63
C ALA A 196 -17.46 7.58 8.90
N ARG A 197 -17.07 8.75 9.40
CA ARG A 197 -15.92 9.50 8.91
C ARG A 197 -14.65 8.84 9.40
N SER A 198 -13.71 8.62 8.50
CA SER A 198 -12.32 8.26 8.78
C SER A 198 -11.45 8.60 7.59
N GLY A 199 -10.18 8.88 7.79
CA GLY A 199 -9.33 9.33 6.69
C GLY A 199 -8.07 10.01 7.16
N PHE A 200 -7.21 10.31 6.20
CA PHE A 200 -5.89 10.84 6.43
C PHE A 200 -5.50 11.84 5.32
N VAL A 201 -4.74 12.85 5.70
CA VAL A 201 -3.84 13.55 4.78
C VAL A 201 -2.49 12.87 4.90
N VAL A 202 -1.88 12.52 3.77
CA VAL A 202 -0.55 11.91 3.72
C VAL A 202 0.33 12.76 2.83
N GLU A 203 1.51 13.10 3.33
CA GLU A 203 2.54 13.81 2.59
C GLU A 203 3.84 13.02 2.64
N MET A 204 4.55 12.97 1.53
CA MET A 204 5.86 12.32 1.42
C MET A 204 6.87 13.32 0.88
N GLY A 205 8.15 13.10 1.14
CA GLY A 205 9.22 13.95 0.65
C GLY A 205 10.56 13.28 0.84
N ASP A 206 11.62 13.92 0.35
CA ASP A 206 12.97 13.46 0.58
C ASP A 206 13.94 14.62 0.84
N LYS A 207 15.15 14.25 1.22
CA LYS A 207 16.23 15.19 1.50
C LYS A 207 16.63 16.03 0.29
N SER A 208 16.47 15.53 -0.94
CA SER A 208 16.77 16.31 -2.15
C SER A 208 15.74 17.43 -2.38
N GLU A 209 14.46 17.16 -2.05
CA GLU A 209 13.37 18.15 -2.15
C GLU A 209 13.39 19.17 -1.00
N PHE A 210 13.62 18.71 0.25
CA PHE A 210 13.46 19.55 1.44
C PHE A 210 14.77 19.95 2.12
N GLY A 211 15.90 19.36 1.74
CA GLY A 211 17.22 19.58 2.35
C GLY A 211 17.41 18.95 3.73
N SER A 212 16.37 18.98 4.58
CA SER A 212 16.39 18.36 5.91
C SER A 212 14.98 17.95 6.37
N PHE A 213 14.91 17.01 7.32
CA PHE A 213 13.65 16.60 7.93
C PHE A 213 12.96 17.74 8.71
N ALA A 214 13.72 18.63 9.36
CA ALA A 214 13.18 19.80 10.04
C ALA A 214 12.47 20.76 9.05
N ALA A 215 13.07 21.00 7.88
CA ALA A 215 12.46 21.82 6.83
C ALA A 215 11.21 21.14 6.24
N PHE A 216 11.21 19.80 6.13
CA PHE A 216 10.01 19.03 5.79
C PHE A 216 8.90 19.26 6.83
N GLN A 217 9.19 19.10 8.12
CA GLN A 217 8.23 19.35 9.19
C GLN A 217 7.67 20.77 9.16
N ASP A 218 8.53 21.79 8.98
CA ASP A 218 8.12 23.20 8.89
C ASP A 218 7.09 23.41 7.78
N LYS A 219 7.37 22.86 6.60
CA LYS A 219 6.51 22.97 5.44
C LYS A 219 5.19 22.25 5.64
N ILE A 220 5.20 21.00 6.12
CA ILE A 220 3.96 20.23 6.33
C ILE A 220 3.08 20.81 7.44
N LEU A 221 3.67 21.31 8.53
CA LEU A 221 2.93 21.94 9.62
C LEU A 221 2.21 23.23 9.20
N ALA A 222 2.64 23.88 8.12
CA ALA A 222 1.93 25.02 7.53
C ALA A 222 0.64 24.63 6.77
N GLY A 223 0.48 23.34 6.45
CA GLY A 223 -0.67 22.79 5.74
C GLY A 223 -1.95 22.77 6.57
N LYS A 224 -3.08 23.09 5.95
CA LYS A 224 -4.37 23.27 6.60
C LYS A 224 -5.45 22.43 5.93
N VAL A 225 -6.17 21.66 6.73
CA VAL A 225 -7.47 21.11 6.32
C VAL A 225 -8.48 22.25 6.41
N THR A 226 -8.94 22.74 5.27
CA THR A 226 -9.86 23.89 5.16
C THR A 226 -11.32 23.47 5.14
N ALA A 227 -11.61 22.21 4.87
CA ALA A 227 -12.91 21.58 5.08
C ALA A 227 -12.74 20.10 5.47
N ASP A 228 -13.58 19.63 6.39
CA ASP A 228 -13.77 18.21 6.71
C ASP A 228 -15.21 18.02 7.21
N GLU A 229 -16.15 18.05 6.28
CA GLU A 229 -17.58 18.08 6.53
C GLU A 229 -18.22 16.79 6.01
N ALA A 230 -19.35 16.40 6.60
CA ALA A 230 -20.15 15.31 6.07
C ALA A 230 -21.63 15.67 6.08
N ASP A 231 -22.32 15.31 5.00
CA ASP A 231 -23.77 15.39 4.85
C ASP A 231 -24.28 14.05 4.31
N GLY A 232 -24.98 13.31 5.15
CA GLY A 232 -25.41 11.94 4.86
C GLY A 232 -24.22 11.05 4.48
N PHE A 233 -24.21 10.56 3.23
CA PHE A 233 -23.14 9.73 2.69
C PHE A 233 -22.05 10.52 1.96
N THR A 234 -22.21 11.83 1.80
CA THR A 234 -21.22 12.69 1.14
C THR A 234 -20.24 13.22 2.17
N ARG A 235 -18.94 13.06 1.92
CA ARG A 235 -17.90 13.74 2.68
C ARG A 235 -17.19 14.75 1.80
N HIS A 236 -17.00 15.96 2.33
CA HIS A 236 -16.22 17.03 1.73
C HIS A 236 -14.92 17.20 2.52
N ILE A 237 -13.78 17.04 1.85
CA ILE A 237 -12.46 17.29 2.43
C ILE A 237 -11.73 18.26 1.52
N ALA A 238 -11.20 19.34 2.10
CA ALA A 238 -10.32 20.26 1.42
C ALA A 238 -9.02 20.46 2.22
N TYR A 239 -7.90 20.50 1.52
CA TYR A 239 -6.57 20.66 2.09
C TYR A 239 -5.73 21.63 1.27
N GLU A 240 -5.05 22.54 1.96
CA GLU A 240 -4.21 23.56 1.35
C GLU A 240 -2.83 23.59 2.00
N ARG A 241 -1.79 23.65 1.17
CA ARG A 241 -0.41 23.95 1.58
C ARG A 241 0.33 24.58 0.41
N ASP A 242 0.89 25.77 0.62
CA ASP A 242 1.63 26.53 -0.41
C ASP A 242 0.80 26.73 -1.71
N ASP A 243 1.32 26.23 -2.83
CA ASP A 243 0.70 26.24 -4.17
C ASP A 243 -0.24 25.05 -4.41
N ARG A 244 -0.49 24.22 -3.39
CA ARG A 244 -1.30 23.01 -3.48
C ARG A 244 -2.63 23.17 -2.76
N ARG A 245 -3.70 22.89 -3.48
CA ARG A 245 -5.08 22.83 -3.00
C ARG A 245 -5.74 21.57 -3.54
N LEU A 246 -6.19 20.71 -2.63
CA LEU A 246 -6.93 19.49 -2.94
C LEU A 246 -8.35 19.66 -2.40
N ASP A 247 -9.36 19.51 -3.25
CA ASP A 247 -10.78 19.59 -2.89
C ASP A 247 -11.49 18.34 -3.41
N MET A 248 -12.08 17.58 -2.49
CA MET A 248 -12.76 16.33 -2.76
C MET A 248 -14.11 16.28 -2.06
N ARG A 249 -15.19 16.12 -2.84
CA ARG A 249 -16.50 15.68 -2.36
C ARG A 249 -16.79 14.28 -2.89
N TRP A 250 -16.89 13.32 -1.99
CA TRP A 250 -17.03 11.92 -2.33
C TRP A 250 -18.25 11.30 -1.64
N HIS A 251 -19.07 10.59 -2.40
CA HIS A 251 -20.26 9.92 -1.91
C HIS A 251 -19.91 8.47 -1.52
N ALA A 252 -19.77 8.21 -0.22
CA ALA A 252 -19.33 6.94 0.34
C ALA A 252 -20.24 5.75 0.02
N TYR A 253 -21.47 5.98 -0.46
CA TYR A 253 -22.38 4.90 -0.83
C TYR A 253 -22.24 4.45 -2.29
N THR A 254 -22.20 5.39 -3.23
CA THR A 254 -22.07 5.13 -4.68
C THR A 254 -20.62 5.12 -5.15
N GLU A 255 -19.71 5.60 -4.30
CA GLU A 255 -18.27 5.76 -4.57
C GLU A 255 -17.98 6.83 -5.65
N GLU A 256 -18.94 7.68 -5.98
CA GLU A 256 -18.83 8.74 -6.97
C GLU A 256 -18.24 10.05 -6.38
N TYR A 257 -17.51 10.80 -7.21
CA TYR A 257 -17.06 12.15 -6.85
C TYR A 257 -18.05 13.20 -7.36
N ALA A 258 -18.61 13.99 -6.43
CA ALA A 258 -19.34 15.21 -6.77
C ALA A 258 -18.36 16.37 -7.07
N THR A 259 -17.18 16.35 -6.47
CA THR A 259 -16.09 17.29 -6.76
C THR A 259 -14.77 16.57 -6.56
N ARG A 260 -13.82 16.77 -7.48
CA ARG A 260 -12.46 16.28 -7.37
C ARG A 260 -11.54 17.25 -8.10
N LYS A 261 -10.88 18.13 -7.35
CA LYS A 261 -10.12 19.25 -7.91
C LYS A 261 -8.73 19.37 -7.33
N ILE A 262 -7.77 19.63 -8.20
CA ILE A 262 -6.40 20.00 -7.86
C ILE A 262 -6.18 21.43 -8.33
N ASN A 263 -5.84 22.32 -7.40
CA ASN A 263 -5.62 23.75 -7.67
C ASN A 263 -6.79 24.40 -8.43
N GLY A 264 -8.03 24.03 -8.04
CA GLY A 264 -9.27 24.53 -8.62
C GLY A 264 -9.65 23.92 -9.98
N ARG A 265 -8.80 23.08 -10.57
CA ARG A 265 -9.06 22.38 -11.84
C ARG A 265 -9.60 20.99 -11.56
N ASP A 266 -10.59 20.56 -12.35
CA ASP A 266 -11.10 19.20 -12.25
C ASP A 266 -9.99 18.19 -12.54
N ASP A 267 -9.85 17.20 -11.66
CA ASP A 267 -8.93 16.09 -11.80
C ASP A 267 -9.74 14.85 -12.22
N PRO A 268 -9.63 14.40 -13.47
CA PRO A 268 -10.40 13.26 -13.95
C PRO A 268 -10.00 12.02 -13.15
N TRP A 269 -10.97 11.19 -12.75
CA TRP A 269 -10.69 9.95 -12.02
C TRP A 269 -9.75 9.05 -12.86
N PRO A 270 -8.51 8.78 -12.43
CA PRO A 270 -7.69 7.79 -13.09
C PRO A 270 -8.12 6.41 -12.58
N GLN A 271 -8.57 5.54 -13.48
CA GLN A 271 -9.01 4.18 -13.13
C GLN A 271 -7.95 3.44 -12.31
N PHE A 272 -6.68 3.75 -12.56
CA PHE A 272 -5.56 3.24 -11.78
C PHE A 272 -4.59 4.36 -11.39
N LEU A 273 -4.01 4.23 -10.20
CA LEU A 273 -2.96 5.13 -9.71
C LEU A 273 -1.64 4.89 -10.44
N GLN A 274 -0.89 5.96 -10.66
CA GLN A 274 0.42 5.94 -11.34
C GLN A 274 1.45 6.76 -10.56
N SER A 275 2.73 6.41 -10.72
CA SER A 275 3.88 7.21 -10.29
C SER A 275 4.98 7.17 -11.36
N PRO A 276 6.04 7.99 -11.28
CA PRO A 276 7.13 7.95 -12.26
C PRO A 276 7.82 6.58 -12.39
N GLU A 277 7.83 5.78 -11.32
CA GLU A 277 8.40 4.42 -11.23
C GLU A 277 7.36 3.32 -11.40
N PHE A 278 6.07 3.66 -11.51
CA PHE A 278 5.01 2.67 -11.37
C PHE A 278 3.78 2.96 -12.24
N ALA A 279 3.29 1.94 -12.93
CA ALA A 279 2.05 2.02 -13.67
C ALA A 279 1.17 0.78 -13.50
N VAL A 280 -0.14 1.02 -13.58
CA VAL A 280 -1.16 -0.01 -13.78
C VAL A 280 -1.98 0.39 -15.00
N SER A 281 -2.29 -0.60 -15.82
CA SER A 281 -3.17 -0.45 -16.95
C SER A 281 -3.78 -1.79 -17.34
N ASN A 282 -4.87 -1.74 -18.08
CA ASN A 282 -5.47 -2.85 -18.81
C ASN A 282 -5.44 -2.61 -20.34
N SER A 283 -4.68 -1.62 -20.81
CA SER A 283 -4.63 -1.22 -22.23
C SER A 283 -3.93 -2.23 -23.15
N GLY A 284 -3.20 -3.19 -22.59
CA GLY A 284 -2.34 -4.11 -23.33
C GLY A 284 -0.86 -3.71 -23.34
N ARG A 285 -0.52 -2.48 -22.96
CA ARG A 285 0.87 -2.01 -22.87
C ARG A 285 1.07 -0.99 -21.76
N LEU A 286 2.07 -1.21 -20.92
CA LEU A 286 2.53 -0.27 -19.91
C LEU A 286 3.96 0.15 -20.23
N ALA A 287 4.29 1.42 -20.06
CA ALA A 287 5.66 1.91 -20.19
C ALA A 287 5.97 2.82 -18.99
N VAL A 288 7.08 2.55 -18.33
CA VAL A 288 7.55 3.29 -17.15
C VAL A 288 9.05 3.41 -17.25
N LYS A 289 9.56 4.64 -17.30
CA LYS A 289 10.99 4.96 -17.50
C LYS A 289 11.59 4.14 -18.66
N ASP A 290 12.47 3.21 -18.34
CA ASP A 290 13.27 2.36 -19.22
C ASP A 290 12.67 0.97 -19.45
N ALA A 291 11.46 0.70 -18.93
CA ALA A 291 10.80 -0.58 -19.06
C ALA A 291 9.43 -0.50 -19.75
N THR A 292 9.11 -1.55 -20.49
CA THR A 292 7.83 -1.76 -21.15
C THR A 292 7.29 -3.14 -20.80
N LEU A 293 6.02 -3.22 -20.43
CA LEU A 293 5.28 -4.46 -20.19
C LEU A 293 4.14 -4.58 -21.19
N THR A 294 4.19 -5.62 -22.02
CA THR A 294 3.11 -5.99 -22.94
C THR A 294 2.30 -7.14 -22.36
N ILE A 295 0.98 -7.02 -22.40
CA ILE A 295 0.00 -7.90 -21.74
C ILE A 295 -1.26 -8.06 -22.60
N THR A 296 -2.13 -9.00 -22.25
CA THR A 296 -3.45 -9.15 -22.87
C THR A 296 -4.33 -7.89 -22.63
N PRO A 297 -4.84 -7.22 -23.68
CA PRO A 297 -5.77 -6.10 -23.53
C PRO A 297 -7.03 -6.49 -22.71
N GLY A 298 -7.51 -5.58 -21.87
CA GLY A 298 -8.65 -5.78 -20.98
C GLY A 298 -8.30 -6.51 -19.67
N LYS A 299 -7.09 -7.05 -19.52
CA LYS A 299 -6.60 -7.64 -18.27
C LYS A 299 -5.63 -6.67 -17.60
N SER A 300 -5.86 -6.33 -16.34
CA SER A 300 -4.97 -5.42 -15.63
C SER A 300 -3.65 -6.11 -15.32
N SER A 301 -2.53 -5.40 -15.49
CA SER A 301 -1.22 -5.80 -14.97
C SER A 301 -0.47 -4.58 -14.46
N TRP A 302 0.56 -4.81 -13.65
CA TRP A 302 1.33 -3.74 -13.00
C TRP A 302 2.78 -3.78 -13.46
N LEU A 303 3.40 -2.62 -13.63
CA LEU A 303 4.81 -2.45 -14.00
C LEU A 303 5.50 -1.50 -13.03
N LEU A 304 6.63 -1.93 -12.47
CA LEU A 304 7.57 -1.11 -11.72
C LEU A 304 8.91 -1.02 -12.47
N SER A 305 9.49 0.18 -12.55
CA SER A 305 10.89 0.40 -12.92
C SER A 305 11.63 1.15 -11.80
N CYS A 306 12.61 0.50 -11.18
CA CYS A 306 13.45 1.05 -10.14
C CYS A 306 14.91 1.10 -10.61
N GLU A 307 15.29 2.23 -11.22
CA GLU A 307 16.63 2.47 -11.72
C GLU A 307 17.73 2.33 -10.64
N PRO A 308 17.61 2.89 -9.40
CA PRO A 308 18.68 2.79 -8.40
C PRO A 308 19.05 1.36 -8.01
N SER A 309 18.07 0.46 -7.92
CA SER A 309 18.31 -0.96 -7.63
C SER A 309 18.43 -1.81 -8.90
N ARG A 310 18.31 -1.20 -10.09
CA ARG A 310 18.27 -1.86 -11.41
C ARG A 310 17.30 -3.05 -11.38
N THR A 311 16.10 -2.79 -10.88
CA THR A 311 15.06 -3.80 -10.68
C THR A 311 13.78 -3.40 -11.42
N TRP A 312 13.25 -4.35 -12.19
CA TRP A 312 12.00 -4.20 -12.93
C TRP A 312 11.03 -5.29 -12.51
N VAL A 313 9.78 -4.93 -12.29
CA VAL A 313 8.78 -5.87 -11.78
C VAL A 313 7.53 -5.82 -12.62
N ALA A 314 7.09 -6.98 -13.09
CA ALA A 314 5.77 -7.18 -13.66
C ALA A 314 4.91 -7.96 -12.66
N TYR A 315 3.67 -7.52 -12.43
CA TYR A 315 2.70 -8.26 -11.61
C TYR A 315 1.45 -8.57 -12.43
N GLN A 316 1.05 -9.83 -12.42
CA GLN A 316 -0.19 -10.34 -12.98
C GLN A 316 -1.14 -10.59 -11.79
N PRO A 317 -2.24 -9.81 -11.66
CA PRO A 317 -3.22 -9.93 -10.57
C PRO A 317 -4.44 -10.83 -10.91
N ASN A 318 -4.56 -11.36 -12.13
CA ASN A 318 -5.77 -12.04 -12.58
C ASN A 318 -5.72 -13.53 -12.18
N ALA A 319 -6.29 -13.85 -11.02
CA ALA A 319 -6.28 -15.19 -10.43
C ALA A 319 -6.91 -16.30 -11.29
N ASP A 320 -7.84 -15.93 -12.16
CA ASP A 320 -8.66 -16.89 -12.92
C ASP A 320 -8.03 -17.31 -14.26
N ALA A 321 -6.84 -16.78 -14.61
CA ALA A 321 -6.18 -17.10 -15.87
C ALA A 321 -4.65 -16.97 -15.77
N ALA A 322 -3.94 -17.91 -16.38
CA ALA A 322 -2.54 -17.71 -16.77
C ALA A 322 -2.53 -16.90 -18.07
N LEU A 323 -1.78 -15.79 -18.10
CA LEU A 323 -1.81 -14.84 -19.21
C LEU A 323 -0.42 -14.61 -19.78
N PRO A 324 -0.30 -14.39 -21.10
CA PRO A 324 0.98 -14.04 -21.69
C PRO A 324 1.45 -12.68 -21.19
N LEU A 325 2.75 -12.55 -20.96
CA LEU A 325 3.40 -11.27 -20.71
C LEU A 325 4.76 -11.18 -21.41
N THR A 326 5.16 -9.95 -21.73
CA THR A 326 6.50 -9.63 -22.19
C THR A 326 6.99 -8.40 -21.45
N LEU A 327 8.06 -8.55 -20.66
CA LEU A 327 8.74 -7.46 -19.98
C LEU A 327 10.04 -7.13 -20.73
N GLU A 328 10.12 -5.92 -21.27
CA GLU A 328 11.33 -5.35 -21.87
C GLU A 328 11.93 -4.34 -20.90
N CYS A 329 13.23 -4.48 -20.62
CA CYS A 329 13.98 -3.59 -19.74
C CYS A 329 15.48 -3.63 -20.12
N PRO A 330 16.34 -2.78 -19.54
CA PRO A 330 17.79 -2.81 -19.80
C PRO A 330 18.48 -4.14 -19.50
N ALA A 331 17.91 -4.96 -18.60
CA ALA A 331 18.42 -6.30 -18.31
C ALA A 331 18.14 -7.32 -19.43
N GLY A 332 17.19 -7.03 -20.33
CA GLY A 332 16.79 -7.91 -21.41
C GLY A 332 15.28 -7.96 -21.59
N ARG A 333 14.85 -8.87 -22.46
CA ARG A 333 13.44 -9.15 -22.75
C ARG A 333 13.04 -10.49 -22.15
N VAL A 334 12.12 -10.47 -21.20
CA VAL A 334 11.53 -11.68 -20.60
C VAL A 334 10.15 -11.93 -21.19
N THR A 335 9.91 -13.12 -21.71
CA THR A 335 8.63 -13.55 -22.27
C THR A 335 8.11 -14.77 -21.53
N CYS A 336 6.81 -14.82 -21.29
CA CYS A 336 6.09 -15.98 -20.75
C CYS A 336 4.75 -16.10 -21.48
N GLU A 337 4.43 -17.28 -22.00
CA GLU A 337 3.16 -17.53 -22.70
C GLU A 337 1.96 -17.67 -21.75
N GLY A 338 2.22 -18.11 -20.51
CA GLY A 338 1.18 -18.41 -19.52
C GLY A 338 1.65 -18.08 -18.12
N PHE A 339 1.79 -16.79 -17.81
CA PHE A 339 2.20 -16.35 -16.49
C PHE A 339 0.99 -16.37 -15.52
N PRO A 340 1.06 -17.14 -14.42
CA PRO A 340 -0.02 -17.23 -13.44
C PRO A 340 -0.15 -15.94 -12.61
N LEU A 341 -1.12 -15.93 -11.69
CA LEU A 341 -1.18 -14.92 -10.62
C LEU A 341 0.16 -14.87 -9.88
N GLY A 342 0.82 -13.72 -9.94
CA GLY A 342 2.14 -13.58 -9.32
C GLY A 342 2.94 -12.42 -9.88
N LYS A 343 4.19 -12.36 -9.45
CA LYS A 343 5.17 -11.33 -9.68
C LYS A 343 6.39 -11.92 -10.36
N LEU A 344 6.83 -11.27 -11.43
CA LEU A 344 8.13 -11.46 -12.06
C LEU A 344 9.00 -10.27 -11.69
N ALA A 345 10.12 -10.52 -11.02
CA ALA A 345 11.15 -9.51 -10.76
C ALA A 345 12.41 -9.84 -11.55
N VAL A 346 12.92 -8.86 -12.30
CA VAL A 346 14.17 -8.93 -13.05
C VAL A 346 15.12 -7.91 -12.44
N THR A 347 16.29 -8.36 -12.00
CA THR A 347 17.33 -7.50 -11.42
C THR A 347 18.62 -7.66 -12.19
N GLN A 348 19.23 -6.54 -12.58
CA GLN A 348 20.57 -6.56 -13.16
C GLN A 348 21.61 -6.42 -12.05
N THR A 349 22.49 -7.40 -11.93
CA THR A 349 23.55 -7.42 -10.91
C THR A 349 24.70 -6.48 -11.30
N ALA A 350 25.53 -6.10 -10.32
CA ALA A 350 26.63 -5.16 -10.52
C ALA A 350 27.68 -5.66 -11.54
N ASP A 351 27.86 -6.98 -11.64
CA ASP A 351 28.73 -7.67 -12.58
C ASP A 351 28.10 -7.88 -13.98
N GLY A 352 26.90 -7.34 -14.21
CA GLY A 352 26.20 -7.43 -15.50
C GLY A 352 25.42 -8.73 -15.72
N GLY A 353 25.34 -9.60 -14.71
CA GLY A 353 24.43 -10.74 -14.69
C GLY A 353 22.96 -10.32 -14.53
N VAL A 354 22.07 -11.30 -14.68
CA VAL A 354 20.63 -11.12 -14.48
C VAL A 354 20.10 -12.11 -13.45
N LYS A 355 19.32 -11.60 -12.51
CA LYS A 355 18.56 -12.40 -11.56
C LYS A 355 17.08 -12.29 -11.85
N ILE A 356 16.42 -13.42 -11.96
CA ILE A 356 14.97 -13.54 -12.10
C ILE A 356 14.41 -14.18 -10.84
N ASP A 357 13.47 -13.50 -10.18
CA ASP A 357 12.71 -14.07 -9.08
C ASP A 357 11.22 -14.03 -9.43
N VAL A 358 10.56 -15.18 -9.34
CA VAL A 358 9.12 -15.32 -9.56
C VAL A 358 8.49 -15.87 -8.29
N ASP A 359 7.42 -15.27 -7.79
CA ASP A 359 6.67 -15.77 -6.62
C ASP A 359 5.47 -16.67 -6.99
N ALA A 360 5.53 -17.20 -8.20
CA ALA A 360 4.60 -18.16 -8.77
C ALA A 360 5.37 -19.24 -9.54
N GLU A 361 4.64 -20.22 -10.06
CA GLU A 361 5.19 -21.37 -10.79
C GLU A 361 4.80 -21.28 -12.27
N PRO A 362 5.44 -20.42 -13.07
CA PRO A 362 5.27 -20.44 -14.51
C PRO A 362 5.87 -21.74 -15.08
N SER A 363 5.36 -22.20 -16.21
CA SER A 363 5.88 -23.39 -16.88
C SER A 363 7.26 -23.16 -17.50
N VAL A 364 7.43 -22.05 -18.21
CA VAL A 364 8.67 -21.65 -18.88
C VAL A 364 8.75 -20.12 -18.96
N LEU A 365 9.94 -19.58 -18.74
CA LEU A 365 10.28 -18.21 -19.11
C LEU A 365 11.34 -18.25 -20.20
N LYS A 366 11.34 -17.24 -21.07
CA LYS A 366 12.44 -17.01 -22.02
C LYS A 366 13.04 -15.65 -21.74
N LEU A 367 14.36 -15.58 -21.59
CA LEU A 367 15.12 -14.34 -21.42
C LEU A 367 16.06 -14.13 -22.61
N GLU A 368 15.82 -13.08 -23.37
CA GLU A 368 16.72 -12.57 -24.40
C GLU A 368 17.57 -11.46 -23.77
N SER A 369 18.85 -11.78 -23.49
CA SER A 369 19.76 -10.87 -22.79
C SER A 369 21.21 -11.08 -23.20
N LYS A 370 22.01 -10.01 -23.10
CA LYS A 370 23.47 -10.04 -23.25
C LYS A 370 24.19 -10.49 -21.97
N ALA A 371 23.44 -10.81 -20.91
CA ALA A 371 24.00 -11.25 -19.64
C ALA A 371 24.84 -12.52 -19.80
N THR A 372 26.02 -12.49 -19.20
CA THR A 372 26.98 -13.61 -19.17
C THR A 372 26.53 -14.71 -18.20
N ALA A 373 25.78 -14.35 -17.16
CA ALA A 373 25.22 -15.25 -16.18
C ALA A 373 23.75 -14.91 -15.88
N VAL A 374 22.95 -15.95 -15.68
CA VAL A 374 21.55 -15.84 -15.25
C VAL A 374 21.33 -16.74 -14.05
N SER A 375 20.62 -16.22 -13.06
CA SER A 375 20.08 -17.02 -11.97
C SER A 375 18.57 -16.81 -11.91
N ALA A 376 17.81 -17.88 -11.74
CA ALA A 376 16.36 -17.84 -11.67
C ALA A 376 15.86 -18.58 -10.43
N SER A 377 14.80 -18.08 -9.81
CA SER A 377 14.07 -18.81 -8.77
C SER A 377 12.57 -18.67 -8.92
N PHE A 378 11.84 -19.78 -8.79
CA PHE A 378 10.39 -19.85 -8.79
C PHE A 378 9.91 -20.26 -7.40
N ASN A 379 9.07 -19.43 -6.80
CA ASN A 379 8.55 -19.60 -5.45
C ASN A 379 9.67 -19.88 -4.41
N GLY A 380 10.82 -19.20 -4.58
CA GLY A 380 12.00 -19.36 -3.71
C GLY A 380 12.88 -20.59 -4.00
N THR A 381 12.50 -21.46 -4.94
CA THR A 381 13.29 -22.61 -5.36
C THR A 381 14.10 -22.25 -6.60
N ALA A 382 15.38 -22.64 -6.65
CA ALA A 382 16.22 -22.40 -7.82
C ALA A 382 15.61 -23.09 -9.06
N ALA A 383 15.47 -22.35 -10.16
CA ALA A 383 15.03 -22.89 -11.43
C ALA A 383 16.24 -23.36 -12.24
N GLU A 384 16.03 -24.37 -13.07
CA GLU A 384 17.01 -24.76 -14.09
C GLU A 384 17.14 -23.64 -15.11
N THR A 385 18.37 -23.38 -15.56
CA THR A 385 18.64 -22.36 -16.59
C THR A 385 19.41 -23.01 -17.72
N THR A 386 18.88 -22.89 -18.94
CA THR A 386 19.48 -23.48 -20.14
C THR A 386 19.60 -22.42 -21.24
N ARG A 387 20.22 -22.77 -22.37
CA ARG A 387 20.23 -21.91 -23.56
C ARG A 387 19.53 -22.61 -24.72
N ASP A 388 18.71 -21.85 -25.44
CA ASP A 388 18.12 -22.31 -26.70
C ASP A 388 19.15 -22.27 -27.85
N ALA A 389 18.75 -22.76 -29.02
CA ALA A 389 19.60 -22.78 -30.22
C ALA A 389 19.98 -21.37 -30.72
N ALA A 390 19.22 -20.33 -30.37
CA ALA A 390 19.50 -18.94 -30.67
C ALA A 390 20.35 -18.26 -29.57
N GLY A 391 20.75 -19.00 -28.54
CA GLY A 391 21.54 -18.52 -27.41
C GLY A 391 20.74 -17.75 -26.36
N ASN A 392 19.41 -17.72 -26.43
CA ASN A 392 18.58 -17.11 -25.39
C ASN A 392 18.53 -18.01 -24.16
N TRP A 393 18.41 -17.40 -23.00
CA TRP A 393 18.22 -18.15 -21.76
C TRP A 393 16.78 -18.66 -21.67
N ILE A 394 16.61 -19.92 -21.28
CA ILE A 394 15.34 -20.53 -20.89
C ILE A 394 15.40 -20.84 -19.40
#